data_AF-J9F6A4-F1
#
_entry.id   AF-J9F6A4-F1
#
_cell.length_a   1.000
_cell.length_b   1.000
_cell.length_c   1.000
_cell.angle_alpha   90.00
_cell.angle_beta   90.00
_cell.angle_gamma   90.00
#
_symmetry.space_group_name_H-M   'P 1'
#
loop_
_entity.id
_entity.type
_entity.pdbx_description
1 polymer ?
#
loop_
_entity_poly.entity_id
_entity_poly.type
_entity_poly.pdbx_seq_one_letter_code
_entity_poly.pdbx_strand_id
1 'polypeptide(L)'
;MTLMTLILSSIIMVLVGLKGTGGMVAALIMGGVVCTALASAGAFITDLKIGYWLGATPQKQETFKFIGILVSAATVGGVIMILNKAYGFTPDNADVMAAPQARAMAAVIEPLMSGQGAPWLLYGIGALISIVLTFFGVSALAFALGMFIPLQLNLPLIVGGFVNWYINSRSTDVELNRRRNEKGTLLASGFIAGGALMGVVSAGMQFGGFNFANAEYLSAPISQIVSLAAYTALIIYLTKASLKA
;
A
#
# COMPACT_ATOMS: atom_id res chain seq x y z
N MET A 1 -5.56 5.82 -10.22
CA MET A 1 -4.47 5.90 -11.21
C MET A 1 -4.06 4.51 -11.68
N THR A 2 -3.51 3.65 -10.82
CA THR A 2 -2.86 2.40 -11.24
C THR A 2 -3.75 1.36 -11.90
N LEU A 3 -4.90 1.01 -11.31
CA LEU A 3 -5.85 0.07 -11.90
C LEU A 3 -6.43 0.56 -13.23
N MET A 4 -6.77 1.85 -13.31
CA MET A 4 -7.25 2.49 -14.55
C MET A 4 -6.23 2.37 -15.68
N THR A 5 -4.96 2.69 -15.41
CA THR A 5 -3.89 2.57 -16.40
C THR A 5 -3.73 1.13 -16.84
N LEU A 6 -3.74 0.16 -15.91
CA LEU A 6 -3.66 -1.26 -16.27
C LEU A 6 -4.84 -1.71 -17.13
N ILE A 7 -6.07 -1.31 -16.81
CA ILE A 7 -7.26 -1.65 -17.60
C ILE A 7 -7.13 -1.09 -19.02
N LEU A 8 -6.82 0.20 -19.16
CA LEU A 8 -6.67 0.85 -20.46
C LEU A 8 -5.53 0.23 -21.28
N SER A 9 -4.35 0.05 -20.68
CA SER A 9 -3.20 -0.59 -21.33
C SER A 9 -3.53 -2.02 -21.76
N SER A 10 -4.23 -2.80 -20.92
CA SER A 10 -4.63 -4.17 -21.24
C SER A 10 -5.64 -4.22 -22.39
N ILE A 11 -6.62 -3.31 -22.41
CA ILE A 11 -7.58 -3.21 -23.52
C ILE A 11 -6.85 -2.90 -24.83
N ILE A 12 -5.95 -1.90 -24.83
CA ILE A 12 -5.16 -1.56 -26.02
C ILE A 12 -4.34 -2.75 -26.50
N MET A 13 -3.69 -3.48 -25.60
CA MET A 13 -2.88 -4.65 -25.94
C MET A 13 -3.70 -5.80 -26.52
N VAL A 14 -4.90 -6.05 -25.98
CA VAL A 14 -5.84 -7.03 -26.53
C VAL A 14 -6.33 -6.62 -27.92
N LEU A 15 -6.59 -5.32 -28.14
CA LEU A 15 -6.98 -4.78 -29.45
C LEU A 15 -5.86 -4.92 -30.50
N VAL A 16 -4.60 -4.78 -30.09
CA VAL A 16 -3.41 -4.99 -30.95
C VAL A 16 -3.11 -6.48 -31.17
N GLY A 17 -3.85 -7.39 -30.50
CA GLY A 17 -3.75 -8.84 -30.70
C GLY A 17 -2.78 -9.56 -29.77
N LEU A 18 -2.18 -8.87 -28.79
CA LEU A 18 -1.30 -9.47 -27.79
C LEU A 18 -2.15 -10.10 -26.68
N LYS A 19 -2.33 -11.42 -26.73
CA LYS A 19 -3.07 -12.22 -25.75
C LYS A 19 -2.15 -13.16 -24.96
N GLY A 20 -2.63 -13.63 -23.80
CA GLY A 20 -1.91 -14.59 -22.96
C GLY A 20 -0.82 -13.98 -22.08
N THR A 21 0.07 -14.83 -21.55
CA THR A 21 1.07 -14.46 -20.53
C THR A 21 2.03 -13.36 -20.99
N GLY A 22 2.43 -13.35 -22.27
CA GLY A 22 3.28 -12.30 -22.83
C GLY A 22 2.59 -10.93 -22.84
N GLY A 23 1.30 -10.89 -23.19
CA GLY A 23 0.49 -9.68 -23.10
C GLY A 23 0.37 -9.17 -21.66
N MET A 24 0.16 -10.09 -20.71
CA MET A 24 0.01 -9.75 -19.29
C MET A 24 1.27 -9.10 -18.72
N VAL A 25 2.44 -9.68 -19.00
CA VAL A 25 3.73 -9.11 -18.59
C VAL A 25 3.92 -7.72 -19.21
N ALA A 26 3.65 -7.57 -20.50
CA ALA A 26 3.81 -6.28 -21.19
C ALA A 26 2.85 -5.20 -20.64
N ALA A 27 1.59 -5.55 -20.38
CA ALA A 27 0.61 -4.63 -19.79
C ALA A 27 0.96 -4.26 -18.34
N LEU A 28 1.49 -5.18 -17.53
CA LEU A 28 1.99 -4.90 -16.18
C LEU A 28 3.20 -3.97 -16.21
N ILE A 29 4.17 -4.20 -17.11
CA ILE A 29 5.34 -3.33 -17.27
C ILE A 29 4.91 -1.93 -17.70
N MET A 30 4.04 -1.83 -18.71
CA MET A 30 3.52 -0.54 -19.17
C MET A 30 2.78 0.19 -18.04
N GLY A 31 1.89 -0.50 -17.33
CA GLY A 31 1.19 0.07 -16.17
C GLY A 31 2.15 0.56 -15.10
N GLY A 32 3.18 -0.23 -14.76
CA GLY A 32 4.22 0.13 -13.80
C GLY A 32 4.98 1.39 -14.20
N VAL A 33 5.47 1.47 -15.43
CA VAL A 33 6.22 2.62 -15.95
C VAL A 33 5.36 3.88 -15.97
N VAL A 34 4.16 3.80 -16.54
CA VAL A 34 3.26 4.95 -16.67
C VAL A 34 2.83 5.45 -15.30
N CYS A 35 2.47 4.56 -14.38
CA CYS A 35 2.04 4.95 -13.04
C CYS A 35 3.16 5.57 -12.22
N THR A 36 4.38 5.02 -12.33
CA THR A 36 5.55 5.57 -11.64
C THR A 36 5.86 6.96 -12.18
N ALA A 37 5.86 7.14 -13.51
CA ALA A 37 6.08 8.44 -14.14
C ALA A 37 5.04 9.49 -13.70
N LEU A 38 3.75 9.14 -13.73
CA LEU A 38 2.65 10.03 -13.32
C LEU A 38 2.74 10.40 -11.84
N ALA A 39 3.01 9.43 -10.96
CA ALA A 39 3.13 9.66 -9.53
C ALA A 39 4.35 10.54 -9.21
N SER A 40 5.50 10.25 -9.82
CA SER A 40 6.72 11.04 -9.64
C SER A 40 6.57 12.48 -10.16
N ALA A 41 5.91 12.68 -11.32
CA ALA A 41 5.65 14.01 -11.86
C ALA A 41 4.72 14.83 -10.95
N GLY A 42 3.64 14.23 -10.45
CA GLY A 42 2.71 14.90 -9.52
C GLY A 42 3.37 15.30 -8.19
N ALA A 43 4.15 14.40 -7.61
CA ALA A 43 4.93 14.69 -6.42
C ALA A 43 6.01 15.76 -6.68
N PHE A 44 6.64 15.76 -7.86
CA PHE A 44 7.64 16.75 -8.21
C PHE A 44 7.08 18.18 -8.28
N ILE A 45 5.92 18.38 -8.88
CA ILE A 45 5.28 19.71 -8.95
C ILE A 45 4.95 20.23 -7.55
N THR A 46 4.47 19.34 -6.66
CA THR A 46 4.14 19.70 -5.28
C THR A 46 5.40 20.11 -4.50
N ASP A 47 6.48 19.37 -4.69
CA ASP A 47 7.76 19.65 -4.03
C ASP A 47 8.39 20.95 -4.54
N LEU A 48 8.30 21.25 -5.84
CA LEU A 48 8.76 22.53 -6.39
C LEU A 48 7.99 23.72 -5.78
N LYS A 49 6.69 23.57 -5.53
CA LYS A 49 5.87 24.60 -4.89
C LYS A 49 6.28 24.83 -3.43
N ILE A 50 6.47 23.77 -2.66
CA ILE A 50 6.93 23.86 -1.27
C ILE A 50 8.35 24.42 -1.23
N GLY A 51 9.22 23.96 -2.13
CA GLY A 51 10.58 24.43 -2.27
C GLY A 51 10.65 25.92 -2.63
N TYR A 52 9.74 26.41 -3.48
CA TYR A 52 9.61 27.84 -3.75
C TYR A 52 9.25 28.64 -2.50
N TRP A 53 8.31 28.16 -1.68
CA TRP A 53 7.94 28.81 -0.40
C TRP A 53 9.07 28.80 0.64
N LEU A 54 9.92 27.78 0.63
CA LEU A 54 11.08 27.68 1.53
C LEU A 54 12.34 28.39 1.00
N GLY A 55 12.29 28.97 -0.21
CA GLY A 55 13.43 29.66 -0.83
C GLY A 55 14.52 28.72 -1.38
N ALA A 56 14.18 27.45 -1.66
CA ALA A 56 15.11 26.47 -2.19
C ALA A 56 15.32 26.61 -3.71
N THR A 57 16.55 26.44 -4.19
CA THR A 57 16.88 26.51 -5.63
C THR A 57 16.28 25.32 -6.40
N PRO A 58 15.46 25.53 -7.45
CA PRO A 58 14.81 24.44 -8.20
C PRO A 58 15.80 23.41 -8.78
N GLN A 59 16.93 23.88 -9.32
CA GLN A 59 17.96 23.01 -9.91
C GLN A 59 18.51 21.97 -8.91
N LYS A 60 18.67 22.35 -7.64
CA LYS A 60 19.15 21.40 -6.62
C LYS A 60 18.09 20.35 -6.32
N GLN A 61 16.82 20.75 -6.22
CA GLN A 61 15.72 19.83 -5.94
C GLN A 61 15.54 18.78 -7.04
N GLU A 62 15.66 19.19 -8.31
CA GLU A 62 15.56 18.29 -9.46
C GLU A 62 16.68 17.23 -9.43
N THR A 63 17.94 17.64 -9.27
CA THR A 63 19.08 16.72 -9.24
C THR A 63 18.96 15.68 -8.11
N PHE A 64 18.61 16.12 -6.89
CA PHE A 64 18.45 15.19 -5.77
C PHE A 64 17.26 14.25 -5.95
N LYS A 65 16.18 14.68 -6.60
CA LYS A 65 15.05 13.82 -6.92
C LYS A 65 15.39 12.76 -7.96
N PHE A 66 16.10 13.12 -9.02
CA PHE A 66 16.55 12.14 -10.02
C PHE A 66 17.47 11.09 -9.39
N ILE A 67 18.46 11.51 -8.60
CA ILE A 67 19.33 10.60 -7.86
C ILE A 67 18.50 9.73 -6.90
N GLY A 68 17.55 10.32 -6.17
CA GLY A 68 16.68 9.60 -5.26
C GLY A 68 15.84 8.52 -5.95
N ILE A 69 15.30 8.79 -7.14
CA ILE A 69 14.55 7.80 -7.93
C ILE A 69 15.47 6.65 -8.39
N LEU A 70 16.67 6.95 -8.87
CA LEU A 70 17.64 5.92 -9.31
C LEU A 70 18.06 5.01 -8.16
N VAL A 71 18.40 5.60 -7.01
CA VAL A 71 18.77 4.84 -5.81
C VAL A 71 17.58 3.99 -5.34
N SER A 72 16.37 4.58 -5.29
CA SER A 72 15.17 3.86 -4.88
C SER A 72 14.84 2.70 -5.82
N ALA A 73 14.95 2.88 -7.13
CA ALA A 73 14.71 1.83 -8.11
C ALA A 73 15.69 0.66 -7.94
N ALA A 74 16.98 0.95 -7.76
CA ALA A 74 18.00 -0.06 -7.50
C ALA A 74 17.74 -0.82 -6.19
N THR A 75 17.42 -0.10 -5.10
CA THR A 75 17.13 -0.70 -3.79
C THR A 75 15.87 -1.58 -3.85
N VAL A 76 14.76 -1.09 -4.44
CA VAL A 76 13.52 -1.87 -4.56
C VAL A 76 13.73 -3.13 -5.40
N GLY A 77 14.46 -3.03 -6.51
CA GLY A 77 14.82 -4.20 -7.32
C GLY A 77 15.60 -5.25 -6.53
N GLY A 78 16.61 -4.82 -5.76
CA GLY A 78 17.38 -5.70 -4.89
C GLY A 78 16.53 -6.36 -3.79
N VAL A 79 15.67 -5.59 -3.12
CA VAL A 79 14.79 -6.09 -2.06
C VAL A 79 13.81 -7.14 -2.61
N ILE A 80 13.21 -6.91 -3.78
CA ILE A 80 12.30 -7.89 -4.40
C ILE A 80 13.03 -9.21 -4.71
N MET A 81 14.28 -9.15 -5.19
CA MET A 81 15.08 -10.36 -5.42
C MET A 81 15.38 -11.12 -4.12
N ILE A 82 15.72 -10.41 -3.05
CA ILE A 82 15.96 -11.00 -1.72
C ILE A 82 14.67 -11.67 -1.21
N LEU A 83 13.54 -10.96 -1.28
CA LEU A 83 12.24 -11.49 -0.87
C LEU A 83 11.85 -12.72 -1.68
N ASN A 84 12.05 -12.70 -3.00
CA ASN A 84 11.76 -13.85 -3.84
C ASN A 84 12.60 -15.08 -3.45
N LYS A 85 13.87 -14.89 -3.09
CA LYS A 85 14.73 -16.00 -2.66
C LYS A 85 14.43 -16.48 -1.23
N ALA A 86 14.08 -15.58 -0.32
CA ALA A 86 13.80 -15.91 1.08
C ALA A 86 12.43 -16.57 1.26
N TYR A 87 11.43 -16.11 0.52
CA TYR A 87 10.03 -16.48 0.69
C TYR A 87 9.44 -17.30 -0.47
N GLY A 88 10.08 -17.29 -1.65
CA GLY A 88 9.67 -18.12 -2.79
C GLY A 88 8.32 -17.71 -3.39
N PHE A 89 8.28 -16.68 -4.25
CA PHE A 89 7.08 -16.34 -5.03
C PHE A 89 6.85 -17.35 -6.16
N THR A 90 6.53 -18.59 -5.79
CA THR A 90 6.28 -19.71 -6.71
C THR A 90 4.76 -19.93 -6.81
N PRO A 91 4.21 -20.43 -7.92
CA PRO A 91 2.76 -20.69 -8.03
C PRO A 91 2.20 -21.58 -6.91
N ASP A 92 3.02 -22.49 -6.40
CA ASP A 92 2.66 -23.42 -5.31
C ASP A 92 2.66 -22.77 -3.91
N ASN A 93 3.23 -21.57 -3.79
CA ASN A 93 3.36 -20.78 -2.56
C ASN A 93 2.93 -19.31 -2.80
N ALA A 94 1.76 -19.13 -3.42
CA ALA A 94 1.25 -17.80 -3.78
C ALA A 94 0.83 -16.93 -2.56
N ASP A 95 0.64 -17.53 -1.39
CA ASP A 95 0.14 -16.86 -0.17
C ASP A 95 1.23 -16.53 0.86
N VAL A 96 2.51 -16.53 0.48
CA VAL A 96 3.61 -16.26 1.43
C VAL A 96 3.58 -14.83 1.97
N MET A 97 3.05 -13.89 1.18
CA MET A 97 2.80 -12.52 1.61
C MET A 97 1.40 -12.08 1.23
N ALA A 98 0.67 -11.55 2.20
CA ALA A 98 -0.60 -10.89 1.92
C ALA A 98 -0.31 -9.61 1.11
N ALA A 99 -0.54 -9.67 -0.20
CA ALA A 99 -0.46 -8.54 -1.12
C ALA A 99 -1.84 -8.21 -1.74
N PRO A 100 -2.80 -7.66 -0.96
CA PRO A 100 -4.16 -7.41 -1.43
C PRO A 100 -4.23 -6.53 -2.69
N GLN A 101 -3.38 -5.50 -2.77
CA GLN A 101 -3.34 -4.61 -3.94
C GLN A 101 -2.84 -5.31 -5.21
N ALA A 102 -1.83 -6.17 -5.09
CA ALA A 102 -1.32 -6.96 -6.22
C ALA A 102 -2.36 -7.98 -6.70
N ARG A 103 -3.07 -8.64 -5.77
CA ARG A 103 -4.17 -9.58 -6.09
C ARG A 103 -5.32 -8.89 -6.82
N ALA A 104 -5.70 -7.69 -6.39
CA ALA A 104 -6.72 -6.90 -7.08
C ALA A 104 -6.30 -6.53 -8.52
N MET A 105 -5.04 -6.17 -8.73
CA MET A 105 -4.50 -5.91 -10.08
C MET A 105 -4.48 -7.18 -10.94
N ALA A 106 -4.07 -8.32 -10.38
CA ALA A 106 -4.06 -9.62 -11.06
C ALA A 106 -5.47 -10.05 -11.49
N ALA A 107 -6.45 -9.94 -10.58
CA ALA A 107 -7.85 -10.30 -10.82
C ALA A 107 -8.51 -9.47 -11.93
N VAL A 108 -7.99 -8.27 -12.21
CA VAL A 108 -8.48 -7.41 -13.31
C VAL A 108 -7.79 -7.73 -14.62
N ILE A 109 -6.47 -7.98 -14.61
CA ILE A 109 -5.68 -8.16 -15.83
C ILE A 109 -5.85 -9.56 -16.44
N GLU A 110 -6.00 -10.59 -15.61
CA GLU A 110 -6.09 -11.98 -16.05
C GLU A 110 -7.34 -12.26 -16.92
N PRO A 111 -8.56 -11.83 -16.53
CA PRO A 111 -9.74 -11.96 -17.40
C PRO A 111 -9.64 -11.14 -18.69
N LEU A 112 -9.00 -9.96 -18.63
CA LEU A 112 -8.82 -9.11 -19.80
C LEU A 112 -7.89 -9.77 -20.83
N MET A 113 -6.83 -10.44 -20.39
CA MET A 113 -5.78 -10.96 -21.29
C MET A 113 -5.93 -12.44 -21.66
N SER A 114 -6.72 -13.21 -20.90
CA SER A 114 -7.04 -14.62 -21.17
C SER A 114 -8.09 -14.83 -22.25
N GLY A 115 -8.70 -13.75 -22.76
CA GLY A 115 -9.69 -13.82 -23.83
C GLY A 115 -11.07 -14.33 -23.39
N GLN A 116 -11.28 -14.59 -22.09
CA GLN A 116 -12.60 -14.94 -21.53
C GLN A 116 -13.59 -13.76 -21.54
N GLY A 117 -13.12 -12.57 -21.94
CA GLY A 117 -13.89 -11.34 -21.87
C GLY A 117 -13.92 -10.83 -20.44
N ALA A 118 -13.65 -9.55 -20.24
CA ALA A 118 -13.84 -8.95 -18.93
C ALA A 118 -15.31 -9.11 -18.50
N PRO A 119 -15.60 -9.38 -17.22
CA PRO A 119 -16.96 -9.42 -16.70
C PRO A 119 -17.50 -7.99 -16.58
N TRP A 120 -17.79 -7.36 -17.73
CA TRP A 120 -18.26 -5.98 -17.84
C TRP A 120 -19.53 -5.73 -17.02
N LEU A 121 -20.39 -6.74 -16.89
CA LEU A 121 -21.57 -6.68 -16.02
C LEU A 121 -21.17 -6.46 -14.55
N LEU A 122 -20.14 -7.15 -14.05
CA LEU A 122 -19.64 -6.98 -12.68
C LEU A 122 -19.03 -5.59 -12.47
N TYR A 123 -18.32 -5.06 -13.47
CA TYR A 123 -17.82 -3.68 -13.43
C TYR A 123 -18.97 -2.66 -13.43
N GLY A 124 -20.03 -2.89 -14.20
CA GLY A 124 -21.24 -2.07 -14.20
C GLY A 124 -21.98 -2.10 -12.85
N ILE A 125 -22.11 -3.28 -12.25
CA ILE A 125 -22.68 -3.44 -10.90
C ILE A 125 -21.82 -2.69 -9.87
N GLY A 126 -20.50 -2.83 -9.93
CA GLY A 126 -19.58 -2.10 -9.05
C GLY A 126 -19.68 -0.57 -9.21
N ALA A 127 -19.83 -0.08 -10.44
CA ALA A 127 -20.06 1.33 -10.72
C ALA A 127 -21.39 1.83 -10.13
N LEU A 128 -22.46 1.05 -10.25
CA LEU A 128 -23.76 1.37 -9.68
C LEU A 128 -23.70 1.40 -8.15
N ILE A 129 -23.06 0.40 -7.52
CA ILE A 129 -22.84 0.38 -6.06
C ILE A 129 -22.04 1.62 -5.63
N SER A 130 -20.99 1.99 -6.36
CA SER A 130 -20.19 3.18 -6.08
C SER A 130 -21.02 4.47 -6.11
N ILE A 131 -21.91 4.61 -7.10
CA ILE A 131 -22.83 5.77 -7.20
C ILE A 131 -23.79 5.79 -6.01
N VAL A 132 -24.40 4.66 -5.66
CA VAL A 132 -25.33 4.54 -4.53
C VAL A 132 -24.63 4.88 -3.22
N LEU A 133 -23.43 4.34 -2.96
CA LEU A 133 -22.64 4.65 -1.77
C LEU A 133 -22.28 6.13 -1.69
N THR A 134 -21.86 6.72 -2.82
CA THR A 134 -21.55 8.16 -2.90
C THR A 134 -22.78 9.01 -2.60
N PHE A 135 -23.97 8.57 -3.05
CA PHE A 135 -25.24 9.25 -2.74
C PHE A 135 -25.57 9.21 -1.24
N PHE A 136 -25.24 8.13 -0.55
CA PHE A 136 -25.37 8.02 0.91
C PHE A 136 -24.21 8.66 1.69
N GLY A 137 -23.28 9.35 1.03
CA GLY A 137 -22.11 9.97 1.67
C GLY A 137 -21.07 8.97 2.17
N VAL A 138 -21.16 7.70 1.76
CA VAL A 138 -20.19 6.66 2.10
C VAL A 138 -19.11 6.62 1.03
N SER A 139 -17.83 6.62 1.45
CA SER A 139 -16.71 6.50 0.53
C SER A 139 -16.71 5.13 -0.15
N ALA A 140 -17.05 5.10 -1.44
CA ALA A 140 -17.02 3.89 -2.25
C ALA A 140 -15.63 3.23 -2.26
N LEU A 141 -14.56 4.03 -2.20
CA LEU A 141 -13.18 3.54 -2.15
C LEU A 141 -12.91 2.78 -0.85
N ALA A 142 -13.29 3.34 0.31
CA ALA A 142 -13.09 2.69 1.60
C ALA A 142 -13.93 1.40 1.72
N PHE A 143 -15.15 1.43 1.19
CA PHE A 143 -16.02 0.26 1.13
C PHE A 143 -15.42 -0.86 0.27
N ALA A 144 -14.98 -0.53 -0.95
CA ALA A 144 -14.32 -1.48 -1.84
C ALA A 144 -13.04 -2.07 -1.22
N LEU A 145 -12.21 -1.22 -0.61
CA LEU A 145 -11.01 -1.63 0.13
C LEU A 145 -11.35 -2.65 1.23
N GLY A 146 -12.38 -2.38 2.02
CA GLY A 146 -12.84 -3.29 3.06
C GLY A 146 -13.29 -4.66 2.53
N MET A 147 -13.91 -4.71 1.35
CA MET A 147 -14.41 -5.97 0.77
C MET A 147 -13.29 -6.91 0.28
N PHE A 148 -12.14 -6.38 -0.18
CA PHE A 148 -11.09 -7.24 -0.75
C PHE A 148 -9.95 -7.57 0.22
N ILE A 149 -9.79 -6.79 1.29
CA ILE A 149 -8.71 -7.00 2.26
C ILE A 149 -9.09 -8.17 3.20
N PRO A 150 -8.19 -9.15 3.41
CA PRO A 150 -8.42 -10.24 4.37
C PRO A 150 -8.76 -9.72 5.77
N LEU A 151 -9.59 -10.46 6.52
CA LEU A 151 -10.06 -10.05 7.84
C LEU A 151 -8.90 -9.72 8.81
N GLN A 152 -7.80 -10.47 8.71
CA GLN A 152 -6.59 -10.28 9.51
C GLN A 152 -5.94 -8.90 9.31
N LEU A 153 -6.08 -8.32 8.11
CA LEU A 153 -5.58 -6.98 7.78
C LEU A 153 -6.64 -5.89 8.01
N ASN A 154 -7.93 -6.23 7.91
CA ASN A 154 -9.02 -5.30 8.18
C ASN A 154 -9.20 -4.96 9.67
N LEU A 155 -8.98 -5.92 10.58
CA LEU A 155 -9.14 -5.69 12.02
C LEU A 155 -8.25 -4.55 12.55
N PRO A 156 -6.93 -4.50 12.23
CA PRO A 156 -6.09 -3.36 12.61
C PRO A 156 -6.55 -2.02 12.03
N LEU A 157 -7.12 -2.00 10.82
CA LEU A 157 -7.65 -0.78 10.20
C LEU A 157 -8.87 -0.26 10.98
N ILE A 158 -9.76 -1.14 11.42
CA ILE A 158 -10.90 -0.80 12.27
C ILE A 158 -10.42 -0.20 13.59
N VAL A 159 -9.42 -0.83 14.24
CA VAL A 159 -8.82 -0.31 15.48
C VAL A 159 -8.21 1.08 15.25
N GLY A 160 -7.48 1.29 14.15
CA GLY A 160 -6.98 2.61 13.77
C GLY A 160 -8.08 3.64 13.56
N GLY A 161 -9.21 3.24 12.97
CA GLY A 161 -10.42 4.07 12.83
C GLY A 161 -11.01 4.48 14.18
N PHE A 162 -11.11 3.53 15.13
CA PHE A 162 -11.56 3.82 16.49
C PHE A 162 -10.60 4.76 17.23
N VAL A 163 -9.28 4.59 17.07
CA VAL A 163 -8.27 5.49 17.66
C VAL A 163 -8.42 6.90 17.07
N ASN A 164 -8.59 7.03 15.75
CA ASN A 164 -8.81 8.32 15.09
C ASN A 164 -10.10 9.00 15.60
N TRP A 165 -11.22 8.26 15.63
CA TRP A 165 -12.48 8.75 16.19
C TRP A 165 -12.33 9.19 17.65
N TYR A 166 -11.65 8.38 18.46
CA TYR A 166 -11.39 8.70 19.86
C TYR A 166 -10.57 9.99 19.99
N ILE A 167 -9.47 10.15 19.25
CA ILE A 167 -8.65 11.38 19.29
C ILE A 167 -9.47 12.61 18.91
N ASN A 168 -10.31 12.50 17.88
CA ASN A 168 -11.10 13.62 17.35
C ASN A 168 -12.30 13.99 18.24
N SER A 169 -12.77 13.07 19.09
CA SER A 169 -13.93 13.30 19.97
C SER A 169 -13.57 13.92 21.34
N ARG A 170 -12.28 14.21 21.63
CA ARG A 170 -11.84 14.65 22.98
C ARG A 170 -11.79 16.16 23.20
N SER A 171 -11.80 16.98 22.16
CA SER A 171 -11.83 18.44 22.31
C SER A 171 -13.04 19.02 21.60
N THR A 172 -13.58 20.12 22.13
CA THR A 172 -14.54 20.98 21.42
C THR A 172 -13.80 21.98 20.51
N ASP A 173 -12.51 22.20 20.75
CA ASP A 173 -11.66 23.05 19.91
C ASP A 173 -11.24 22.30 18.63
N VAL A 174 -11.71 22.82 17.49
CA VAL A 174 -11.49 22.29 16.15
C VAL A 174 -10.00 22.32 15.78
N GLU A 175 -9.27 23.37 16.16
CA GLU A 175 -7.86 23.53 15.79
C GLU A 175 -6.97 22.60 16.59
N LEU A 176 -7.27 22.41 17.88
CA LEU A 176 -6.57 21.43 18.71
C LEU A 176 -6.78 20.00 18.21
N ASN A 177 -8.01 19.64 17.83
CA ASN A 177 -8.30 18.33 17.25
C ASN A 177 -7.58 18.10 15.93
N ARG A 178 -7.51 19.11 15.06
CA ARG A 178 -6.75 19.04 13.81
C ARG A 178 -5.28 18.74 14.06
N ARG A 179 -4.63 19.46 14.99
CA ARG A 179 -3.22 19.22 15.35
C ARG A 179 -2.97 17.83 15.92
N ARG A 180 -3.88 17.34 16.78
CA ARG A 180 -3.83 15.97 17.32
C ARG A 180 -3.96 14.92 16.23
N ASN A 181 -4.86 15.15 15.27
CA ASN A 181 -5.07 14.27 14.13
C ASN A 181 -3.84 14.21 13.21
N GLU A 182 -3.27 15.37 12.87
CA GLU A 182 -2.07 15.47 12.05
C GLU A 182 -0.88 14.77 12.71
N LYS A 183 -0.69 14.98 14.02
CA LYS A 183 0.34 14.29 14.80
C LYS A 183 0.12 12.77 14.84
N GLY A 184 -1.12 12.33 15.03
CA GLY A 184 -1.46 10.90 15.01
C GLY A 184 -1.19 10.25 13.66
N THR A 185 -1.55 10.93 12.57
CA THR A 185 -1.28 10.50 11.19
C THR A 185 0.22 10.41 10.91
N LEU A 186 1.01 11.38 11.39
CA LEU A 186 2.47 11.37 11.27
C LEU A 186 3.10 10.18 12.01
N LEU A 187 2.69 9.94 13.25
CA LEU A 187 3.18 8.80 14.05
C LEU A 187 2.80 7.46 13.42
N ALA A 188 1.55 7.31 12.96
CA ALA A 188 1.09 6.11 12.27
C ALA A 188 1.90 5.84 11.00
N SER A 189 2.18 6.87 10.20
CA SER A 189 3.02 6.76 9.01
C SER A 189 4.45 6.31 9.35
N GLY A 190 5.00 6.81 10.45
CA GLY A 190 6.30 6.36 10.98
C GLY A 190 6.30 4.88 11.36
N PHE A 191 5.24 4.39 12.02
CA PHE A 191 5.11 2.97 12.35
C PHE A 191 4.98 2.07 11.11
N ILE A 192 4.24 2.51 10.10
CA ILE A 192 4.12 1.78 8.82
C ILE A 192 5.50 1.68 8.15
N ALA A 193 6.23 2.80 8.03
CA ALA A 193 7.56 2.83 7.42
C ALA A 193 8.57 1.99 8.22
N GLY A 194 8.58 2.11 9.55
CA GLY A 194 9.46 1.34 10.43
C GLY A 194 9.19 -0.17 10.36
N GLY A 195 7.92 -0.57 10.34
CA GLY A 195 7.53 -1.97 10.17
C GLY A 195 7.99 -2.56 8.84
N ALA A 196 7.84 -1.80 7.74
CA ALA A 196 8.33 -2.21 6.43
C ALA A 196 9.85 -2.36 6.39
N LEU A 197 10.60 -1.41 6.95
CA LEU A 197 12.06 -1.47 7.03
C LEU A 197 12.55 -2.67 7.85
N MET A 198 11.93 -2.94 9.01
CA MET A 198 12.26 -4.12 9.81
C MET A 198 11.93 -5.42 9.09
N GLY A 199 10.88 -5.44 8.26
CA GLY A 199 10.58 -6.57 7.37
C GLY A 199 11.69 -6.84 6.36
N VAL A 200 12.25 -5.80 5.74
CA VAL A 200 13.39 -5.93 4.82
C VAL A 200 14.64 -6.41 5.56
N VAL A 201 14.92 -5.89 6.75
CA VAL A 201 16.04 -6.34 7.60
C VAL A 201 15.88 -7.82 7.96
N SER A 202 14.67 -8.25 8.36
CA SER A 202 14.37 -9.66 8.65
C SER A 202 14.60 -10.56 7.44
N ALA A 203 14.14 -10.15 6.26
CA ALA A 203 14.36 -10.88 5.01
C ALA A 203 15.87 -10.97 4.66
N GLY A 204 16.62 -9.88 4.88
CA GLY A 204 18.07 -9.85 4.71
C GLY A 204 18.81 -10.78 5.67
N MET A 205 18.39 -10.86 6.94
CA MET A 205 18.98 -11.78 7.92
C MET A 205 18.71 -13.24 7.55
N GLN A 206 17.48 -13.56 7.13
CA GLN A 206 17.11 -14.89 6.66
C GLN A 206 17.91 -15.29 5.41
N PHE A 207 18.12 -14.35 4.48
CA PHE A 207 19.00 -14.55 3.32
C PHE A 207 20.45 -14.81 3.73
N GLY A 208 20.93 -14.16 4.80
CA GLY A 208 22.25 -14.40 5.40
C GLY A 208 22.38 -15.68 6.25
N GLY A 209 21.34 -16.52 6.30
CA GLY A 209 21.34 -17.77 7.05
C GLY A 209 20.99 -17.63 8.55
N PHE A 210 20.67 -16.43 9.03
CA PHE A 210 20.29 -16.18 10.41
C PHE A 210 18.77 -16.22 10.58
N ASN A 211 18.22 -17.41 10.86
CA ASN A 211 16.81 -17.58 11.20
C ASN A 211 16.59 -17.44 12.71
N PHE A 212 16.35 -16.21 13.17
CA PHE A 212 15.92 -15.94 14.55
C PHE A 212 14.44 -16.27 14.82
N ALA A 213 13.69 -16.68 13.78
CA ALA A 213 12.30 -17.07 13.89
C ALA A 213 12.20 -18.50 14.45
N ASN A 214 12.06 -18.63 15.77
CA ASN A 214 11.72 -19.90 16.41
C ASN A 214 10.28 -20.30 16.06
N ALA A 215 10.12 -21.24 15.12
CA ALA A 215 8.81 -21.74 14.70
C ALA A 215 7.98 -22.32 15.85
N GLU A 216 8.65 -22.90 16.85
CA GLU A 216 8.06 -23.42 18.08
C GLU A 216 7.50 -22.33 19.00
N TYR A 217 8.14 -21.15 19.02
CA TYR A 217 7.65 -20.00 19.77
C TYR A 217 6.48 -19.32 19.05
N LEU A 218 6.56 -19.19 17.72
CA LEU A 218 5.50 -18.60 16.89
C LEU A 218 4.18 -19.39 16.92
N SER A 219 4.24 -20.71 17.14
CA SER A 219 3.07 -21.56 17.30
C SER A 219 2.56 -21.64 18.75
N ALA A 220 3.38 -21.25 19.74
CA ALA A 220 2.99 -21.26 21.14
C ALA A 220 1.94 -20.16 21.45
N PRO A 221 0.91 -20.44 22.27
CA PRO A 221 -0.09 -19.45 22.68
C PRO A 221 0.52 -18.20 23.34
N ILE A 222 1.69 -18.34 23.96
CA ILE A 222 2.42 -17.25 24.61
C ILE A 222 2.79 -16.16 23.59
N SER A 223 3.15 -16.51 22.36
CA SER A 223 3.51 -15.52 21.33
C SER A 223 2.32 -14.65 20.92
N GLN A 224 1.11 -15.21 20.92
CA GLN A 224 -0.13 -14.48 20.64
C GLN A 224 -0.42 -13.46 21.76
N ILE A 225 -0.20 -13.85 23.02
CA ILE A 225 -0.38 -12.94 24.17
C ILE A 225 0.66 -11.81 24.14
N VAL A 226 1.92 -12.14 23.88
CA VAL A 226 3.01 -11.14 23.81
C VAL A 226 2.78 -10.15 22.67
N SER A 227 2.40 -10.64 21.49
CA SER A 227 2.08 -9.77 20.34
C SER A 227 0.86 -8.91 20.60
N LEU A 228 -0.19 -9.43 21.25
CA LEU A 228 -1.35 -8.64 21.65
C LEU A 228 -1.00 -7.56 22.68
N ALA A 229 -0.14 -7.88 23.67
CA ALA A 229 0.33 -6.93 24.66
C ALA A 229 1.16 -5.82 24.01
N ALA A 230 2.08 -6.16 23.10
CA ALA A 230 2.87 -5.20 22.34
C ALA A 230 1.98 -4.31 21.46
N TYR A 231 0.99 -4.89 20.78
CA TYR A 231 0.03 -4.16 19.96
C TYR A 231 -0.81 -3.18 20.80
N THR A 232 -1.29 -3.63 21.96
CA THR A 232 -2.04 -2.79 22.91
C THR A 232 -1.18 -1.64 23.43
N ALA A 233 0.09 -1.92 23.77
CA ALA A 233 1.03 -0.89 24.20
C ALA A 233 1.27 0.17 23.11
N LEU A 234 1.41 -0.24 21.85
CA LEU A 234 1.54 0.67 20.71
C LEU A 234 0.30 1.53 20.52
N ILE A 235 -0.91 0.97 20.66
CA ILE A 235 -2.16 1.73 20.58
C ILE A 235 -2.24 2.77 21.70
N ILE A 236 -1.92 2.37 22.94
CA ILE A 236 -1.91 3.28 24.09
C ILE A 236 -0.88 4.40 23.87
N TYR A 237 0.32 4.05 23.41
CA TYR A 237 1.37 5.02 23.10
C TYR A 237 0.91 6.00 22.01
N LEU A 238 0.41 5.50 20.87
CA LEU A 238 -0.07 6.31 19.76
C LEU A 238 -1.17 7.27 20.22
N THR A 239 -2.14 6.77 20.99
CA THR A 239 -3.25 7.58 21.51
C THR A 239 -2.75 8.67 22.46
N LYS A 240 -1.91 8.32 23.44
CA LYS A 240 -1.35 9.30 24.39
C LYS A 240 -0.46 10.34 23.71
N ALA A 241 0.38 9.91 22.78
CA ALA A 241 1.30 10.79 22.06
C ALA A 241 0.53 11.77 21.15
N SER A 242 -0.54 11.30 20.50
CA SER A 242 -1.42 12.13 19.67
C SER A 242 -2.18 13.15 20.51
N LEU A 243 -2.67 12.79 21.70
CA LEU A 243 -3.40 13.71 22.58
C LEU A 243 -2.52 14.81 23.22
N LYS A 244 -1.20 14.60 23.32
CA LYS A 244 -0.21 15.57 23.81
C LYS A 244 0.16 16.66 22.76
N ALA A 245 -0.57 16.76 21.65
CA ALA A 245 -0.38 17.84 20.67
C ALA A 245 -0.99 19.16 21.17
#